data_AF-A7GLG1-F1
#
_entry.id   AF-A7GLG1-F1
#
_cell.length_a   1.000
_cell.length_b   1.000
_cell.length_c   1.000
_cell.angle_alpha   90.00
_cell.angle_beta   90.00
_cell.angle_gamma   90.00
#
_symmetry.space_group_name_H-M   'P 1'
#
loop_
_entity.id
_entity.type
_entity.pdbx_description
1 polymer ?
#
loop_
_entity_poly.entity_id
_entity_poly.type
_entity_poly.pdbx_seq_one_letter_code
_entity_poly.pdbx_strand_id
1 'polypeptide(L)'
;MGEKQGLTLICVGEKDKLNSLRELVSFQSELIIVAADEQIAGEARKFGFQTIYCFGKELNRTSICTGIKKVILLGDELPIVSFFTEWIRFSFQAPITIVTRNKKYPVRLYQTMGATFVVFTNCDNISFLFLE
;
A
#
# COMPACT_ATOMS: atom_id res chain seq x y z
N MET A 1 13.93 10.42 24.32
CA MET A 1 13.16 11.12 23.28
C MET A 1 12.79 10.08 22.25
N GLY A 2 11.56 9.55 22.30
CA GLY A 2 11.14 8.49 21.39
C GLY A 2 10.97 9.06 19.98
N GLU A 3 11.70 8.50 19.01
CA GLU A 3 11.41 8.76 17.61
C GLU A 3 9.94 8.42 17.37
N LYS A 4 9.16 9.37 16.86
CA LYS A 4 7.84 9.04 16.32
C LYS A 4 8.08 8.10 15.13
N GLN A 5 7.88 6.80 15.35
CA GLN A 5 7.80 5.80 14.30
C GLN A 5 6.81 6.32 13.25
N GLY A 6 7.25 6.36 11.99
CA GLY A 6 6.42 6.86 10.90
C GLY A 6 5.40 5.81 10.51
N LEU A 7 4.18 6.24 10.18
CA LEU A 7 3.17 5.32 9.69
C LEU A 7 3.50 4.89 8.26
N THR A 8 3.25 3.62 7.95
CA THR A 8 3.31 3.10 6.59
C THR A 8 1.90 2.89 6.05
N LEU A 9 1.66 3.44 4.86
CA LEU A 9 0.43 3.25 4.13
C LEU A 9 0.59 2.05 3.18
N ILE A 10 -0.28 1.05 3.28
CA ILE A 10 -0.35 -0.06 2.34
C ILE A 10 -1.60 0.09 1.48
N CYS A 11 -1.39 0.21 0.18
CA CYS A 11 -2.45 0.26 -0.81
C CYS A 11 -2.61 -1.11 -1.46
N VAL A 12 -3.81 -1.67 -1.43
CA VAL A 12 -4.10 -3.00 -1.98
C VAL A 12 -5.27 -2.91 -2.96
N GLY A 13 -4.97 -3.15 -4.24
CA GLY A 13 -5.97 -3.05 -5.30
C GLY A 13 -6.48 -4.36 -5.84
N GLU A 14 -5.80 -5.47 -5.56
CA GLU A 14 -6.11 -6.78 -6.12
C GLU A 14 -6.25 -7.81 -5.01
N LYS A 15 -7.26 -8.68 -5.12
CA LYS A 15 -7.60 -9.66 -4.09
C LYS A 15 -6.50 -10.69 -3.88
N ASP A 16 -5.76 -11.07 -4.92
CA ASP A 16 -4.66 -12.04 -4.82
C ASP A 16 -3.45 -11.49 -4.03
N LYS A 17 -3.36 -10.16 -3.85
CA LYS A 17 -2.34 -9.49 -3.02
C LYS A 17 -2.65 -9.48 -1.52
N LEU A 18 -3.87 -9.85 -1.13
CA LEU A 18 -4.26 -9.87 0.29
C LEU A 18 -3.41 -10.82 1.12
N ASN A 19 -2.93 -11.92 0.54
CA ASN A 19 -2.06 -12.85 1.25
C ASN A 19 -0.77 -12.18 1.76
N SER A 20 -0.31 -11.13 1.08
CA SER A 20 0.85 -10.36 1.51
C SER A 20 0.66 -9.59 2.82
N LEU A 21 -0.59 -9.40 3.25
CA LEU A 21 -0.91 -8.71 4.50
C LEU A 21 -0.86 -9.63 5.73
N ARG A 22 -0.95 -10.95 5.57
CA ARG A 22 -1.15 -11.87 6.71
C ARG A 22 -0.07 -11.76 7.78
N GLU A 23 1.19 -11.70 7.35
CA GLU A 23 2.35 -11.59 8.25
C GLU A 23 2.54 -10.17 8.80
N LEU A 24 1.77 -9.19 8.31
CA LEU A 24 1.90 -7.78 8.70
C LEU A 24 0.98 -7.39 9.86
N VAL A 25 0.12 -8.29 10.33
CA VAL A 25 -0.82 -8.04 11.43
C VAL A 25 -0.09 -7.66 12.73
N SER A 26 1.11 -8.20 12.94
CA SER A 26 1.99 -7.86 14.06
C SER A 26 2.41 -6.39 14.07
N PHE A 27 2.42 -5.72 12.91
CA PHE A 27 2.80 -4.31 12.74
C PHE A 27 1.58 -3.36 12.68
N GLN A 28 0.37 -3.82 13.01
CA GLN A 28 -0.86 -3.04 12.80
C GLN A 28 -0.89 -1.64 13.44
N SER A 29 -0.12 -1.40 14.51
CA SER A 29 0.00 -0.08 15.15
C SER A 29 0.73 0.95 14.31
N GLU A 30 1.53 0.51 13.34
CA GLU A 30 2.35 1.34 12.46
C GLU A 30 1.82 1.34 11.01
N LEU A 31 0.68 0.69 10.78
CA LEU A 31 0.12 0.42 9.47
C LEU A 31 -1.26 1.03 9.27
N ILE A 32 -1.46 1.62 8.09
CA ILE A 32 -2.77 1.97 7.58
C ILE A 32 -2.97 1.22 6.26
N ILE A 33 -4.11 0.55 6.10
CA ILE A 33 -4.45 -0.12 4.84
C ILE A 33 -5.51 0.68 4.11
N VAL A 34 -5.30 0.85 2.81
CA VAL A 34 -6.29 1.39 1.86
C VAL A 34 -6.56 0.33 0.80
N ALA A 35 -7.79 -0.16 0.80
CA ALA A 35 -8.29 -1.12 -0.19
C ALA A 35 -9.00 -0.41 -1.34
N ALA A 36 -8.91 -0.99 -2.55
CA ALA A 36 -9.63 -0.47 -3.73
C ALA A 36 -11.16 -0.58 -3.60
N ASP A 37 -11.66 -1.61 -2.89
CA ASP A 37 -13.08 -1.83 -2.70
C ASP A 37 -13.39 -2.53 -1.36
N GLU A 38 -14.70 -2.63 -1.05
CA GLU A 38 -15.18 -3.16 0.22
C GLU A 38 -14.97 -4.68 0.33
N GLN A 39 -14.87 -5.39 -0.80
CA GLN A 39 -14.60 -6.82 -0.80
C GLN A 39 -13.16 -7.07 -0.31
N ILE A 40 -12.20 -6.33 -0.86
CA ILE A 40 -10.79 -6.37 -0.43
C ILE A 40 -10.66 -5.91 1.02
N ALA A 41 -11.33 -4.80 1.39
CA ALA A 41 -11.32 -4.30 2.76
C ALA A 41 -11.89 -5.33 3.76
N GLY A 42 -13.02 -5.96 3.42
CA GLY A 42 -13.67 -6.98 4.24
C GLY A 42 -12.80 -8.21 4.45
N GLU A 43 -12.06 -8.64 3.44
CA GLU A 43 -11.10 -9.74 3.58
C GLU A 43 -9.88 -9.35 4.41
N ALA A 44 -9.32 -8.15 4.23
CA ALA A 44 -8.23 -7.66 5.07
C ALA A 44 -8.63 -7.57 6.55
N ARG A 45 -9.88 -7.17 6.87
CA ARG A 45 -10.38 -7.18 8.26
C ARG A 45 -10.42 -8.58 8.87
N LYS A 46 -10.67 -9.62 8.08
CA LYS A 46 -10.64 -11.03 8.56
C LYS A 46 -9.25 -11.47 8.99
N PHE A 47 -8.19 -10.80 8.54
CA PHE A 47 -6.83 -11.06 9.03
C PHE A 47 -6.53 -10.37 10.37
N GLY A 48 -7.43 -9.52 10.88
CA GLY A 48 -7.28 -8.86 12.18
C GLY A 48 -6.85 -7.39 12.11
N PHE A 49 -6.75 -6.81 10.91
CA PHE A 49 -6.46 -5.37 10.76
C PHE A 49 -7.65 -4.50 11.18
N GLN A 50 -7.38 -3.53 12.04
CA GLN A 50 -8.39 -2.60 12.56
C GLN A 50 -8.53 -1.35 11.68
N THR A 51 -7.40 -0.79 11.23
CA THR A 51 -7.36 0.47 10.49
C THR A 51 -7.36 0.23 8.98
N ILE A 52 -8.55 0.03 8.41
CA ILE A 52 -8.74 -0.19 6.97
C ILE A 52 -9.71 0.83 6.38
N TYR A 53 -9.25 1.54 5.36
CA TYR A 53 -10.03 2.43 4.52
C TYR A 53 -10.33 1.79 3.17
N CYS A 54 -11.40 2.25 2.53
CA CYS A 54 -11.88 1.75 1.26
C CYS A 54 -12.28 2.92 0.35
N PHE A 55 -11.92 2.87 -0.93
CA PHE A 55 -12.46 3.82 -1.91
C PHE A 55 -13.96 3.62 -2.11
N GLY A 56 -14.70 4.71 -2.34
CA GLY A 56 -16.16 4.69 -2.55
C GLY A 56 -17.01 4.83 -1.28
N LYS A 57 -16.42 4.73 -0.09
CA LYS A 57 -16.97 5.30 1.15
C LYS A 57 -16.17 6.54 1.53
N GLU A 58 -16.67 7.38 2.44
CA GLU A 58 -16.08 8.67 2.85
C GLU A 58 -14.58 8.54 3.19
N LEU A 59 -13.73 8.60 2.17
CA LEU A 59 -12.30 8.61 2.31
C LEU A 59 -11.92 10.07 2.52
N ASN A 60 -11.96 10.51 3.78
CA ASN A 60 -11.54 11.86 4.12
C ASN A 60 -10.02 11.96 3.90
N ARG A 61 -9.63 12.42 2.72
CA ARG A 61 -8.24 12.43 2.25
C ARG A 61 -7.30 13.13 3.24
N THR A 62 -7.77 14.16 3.96
CA THR A 62 -6.94 14.95 4.86
C THR A 62 -6.59 14.26 6.17
N SER A 63 -7.36 13.26 6.63
CA SER A 63 -7.09 12.58 7.92
C SER A 63 -6.06 11.46 7.81
N ILE A 64 -5.92 10.84 6.64
CA ILE A 64 -4.97 9.73 6.40
C ILE A 64 -3.54 10.26 6.15
N CYS A 65 -3.40 11.50 5.69
CA CYS A 65 -2.12 12.05 5.22
C CYS A 65 -1.11 12.40 6.31
N THR A 66 -1.52 12.54 7.57
CA THR A 66 -0.61 13.00 8.62
C THR A 66 0.22 11.85 9.18
N GLY A 67 1.55 12.00 9.12
CA GLY A 67 2.49 11.05 9.72
C GLY A 67 2.88 9.85 8.86
N ILE A 68 2.37 9.75 7.63
CA ILE A 68 2.82 8.74 6.65
C ILE A 68 4.25 9.08 6.21
N LYS A 69 5.20 8.17 6.47
CA LYS A 69 6.59 8.29 5.98
C LYS A 69 6.88 7.42 4.77
N LYS A 70 6.07 6.39 4.53
CA LYS A 70 6.29 5.40 3.48
C LYS A 70 4.97 4.92 2.90
N VAL A 71 4.93 4.68 1.60
CA VAL A 71 3.78 4.07 0.93
C VAL A 71 4.23 2.80 0.19
N ILE A 72 3.49 1.72 0.39
CA ILE A 72 3.67 0.44 -0.30
C ILE A 72 2.41 0.17 -1.11
N LEU A 73 2.55 0.01 -2.42
CA LEU A 73 1.45 -0.28 -3.34
C LEU A 73 1.58 -1.72 -3.85
N LEU A 74 0.60 -2.56 -3.51
CA LEU A 74 0.48 -3.93 -3.99
C LEU A 74 -0.45 -3.95 -5.21
N GLY A 75 0.13 -4.19 -6.39
CA GLY A 75 -0.63 -4.29 -7.64
C GLY A 75 0.19 -4.80 -8.81
N ASP A 76 -0.43 -5.63 -9.64
CA ASP A 76 0.12 -6.15 -10.90
C ASP A 76 -0.53 -5.50 -12.12
N GLU A 77 -1.78 -5.06 -11.98
CA GLU A 77 -2.53 -4.41 -13.05
C GLU A 77 -2.15 -2.92 -13.15
N LEU A 78 -1.72 -2.48 -14.33
CA LEU A 78 -1.38 -1.08 -14.56
C LEU A 78 -2.52 -0.10 -14.24
N PRO A 79 -3.79 -0.38 -14.56
CA PRO A 79 -4.89 0.51 -14.17
C PRO A 79 -4.97 0.73 -12.67
N ILE A 80 -4.85 -0.34 -11.88
CA ILE A 80 -4.85 -0.29 -10.41
C ILE A 80 -3.65 0.51 -9.92
N VAL A 81 -2.46 0.19 -10.43
CA VAL A 81 -1.23 0.89 -10.06
C VAL A 81 -1.32 2.39 -10.37
N SER A 82 -1.80 2.74 -11.56
CA SER A 82 -1.97 4.13 -11.99
C SER A 82 -2.95 4.87 -11.09
N PHE A 83 -4.10 4.26 -10.79
CA PHE A 83 -5.11 4.86 -9.92
C PHE A 83 -4.56 5.20 -8.53
N PHE A 84 -3.88 4.24 -7.88
CA PHE A 84 -3.31 4.47 -6.57
C PHE A 84 -2.17 5.47 -6.60
N THR A 85 -1.24 5.35 -7.55
CA THR A 85 -0.11 6.28 -7.64
C THR A 85 -0.57 7.72 -7.84
N GLU A 86 -1.59 7.95 -8.68
CA GLU A 86 -2.20 9.26 -8.85
C GLU A 86 -2.80 9.78 -7.54
N TRP A 87 -3.63 8.97 -6.88
CA TRP A 87 -4.23 9.34 -5.60
C TRP A 87 -3.19 9.64 -4.51
N ILE A 88 -2.13 8.83 -4.42
CA ILE A 88 -1.06 8.99 -3.44
C ILE A 88 -0.28 10.28 -3.72
N ARG A 89 0.15 10.52 -4.96
CA ARG A 89 0.96 11.70 -5.31
C ARG A 89 0.27 13.02 -5.01
N PHE A 90 -1.06 13.07 -5.17
CA PHE A 90 -1.82 14.26 -4.84
C PHE A 90 -2.01 14.47 -3.33
N SER A 91 -1.91 13.40 -2.53
CA SER A 91 -2.31 13.41 -1.13
C SER A 91 -1.13 13.33 -0.16
N PHE A 92 0.00 12.72 -0.55
CA PHE A 92 1.13 12.42 0.33
C PHE A 92 2.46 12.86 -0.31
N GLN A 93 3.41 13.26 0.53
CA GLN A 93 4.80 13.54 0.12
C GLN A 93 5.75 12.33 0.33
N ALA A 94 5.21 11.18 0.73
CA ALA A 94 5.99 10.00 1.04
C ALA A 94 6.42 9.21 -0.21
N PRO A 95 7.60 8.58 -0.22
CA PRO A 95 8.06 7.73 -1.32
C PRO A 95 7.13 6.53 -1.52
N ILE A 96 6.86 6.23 -2.80
CA ILE A 96 5.98 5.13 -3.21
C ILE A 96 6.85 3.94 -3.63
N THR A 97 6.69 2.82 -2.94
CA THR A 97 7.26 1.52 -3.32
C THR A 97 6.18 0.66 -3.96
N ILE A 98 6.32 0.36 -5.23
CA ILE A 98 5.41 -0.58 -5.91
C ILE A 98 5.96 -1.99 -5.75
N VAL A 99 5.12 -2.91 -5.30
CA VAL A 99 5.41 -4.34 -5.22
C VAL A 99 4.54 -5.06 -6.23
N THR A 100 5.19 -5.67 -7.23
CA THR A 100 4.49 -6.27 -8.37
C THR A 100 5.16 -7.57 -8.81
N ARG A 101 4.35 -8.52 -9.28
CA ARG A 101 4.80 -9.72 -10.02
C ARG A 101 4.95 -9.43 -11.51
N ASN A 102 4.37 -8.33 -11.98
CA ASN A 102 4.27 -8.04 -13.40
C ASN A 102 5.57 -7.48 -13.98
N LYS A 103 6.43 -8.41 -14.43
CA LYS A 103 7.71 -8.08 -15.07
C LYS A 103 7.59 -7.68 -16.55
N LYS A 104 6.37 -7.61 -17.11
CA LYS A 104 6.17 -7.23 -18.52
C LYS A 104 6.50 -5.76 -18.76
N TYR A 105 6.42 -4.93 -17.73
CA TYR A 105 6.66 -3.50 -17.82
C TYR A 105 8.00 -3.11 -17.19
N PRO A 106 8.75 -2.20 -17.84
CA PRO A 106 10.03 -1.74 -17.29
C PRO A 106 9.81 -0.86 -16.06
N VAL A 107 10.78 -0.85 -15.14
CA VAL A 107 10.81 0.02 -13.95
C VAL A 107 10.49 1.48 -14.29
N ARG A 108 11.00 1.97 -15.42
CA ARG A 108 10.81 3.35 -15.88
C ARG A 108 9.34 3.72 -16.09
N LEU A 109 8.48 2.79 -16.48
CA LEU A 109 7.04 3.03 -16.63
C LEU A 109 6.42 3.35 -15.27
N TYR A 110 6.66 2.50 -14.27
CA TYR A 110 6.20 2.69 -12.90
C TYR A 110 6.74 3.98 -12.27
N GLN A 111 8.01 4.31 -12.52
CA GLN A 111 8.60 5.58 -12.08
C GLN A 111 7.92 6.79 -12.72
N THR A 112 7.51 6.69 -13.99
CA THR A 112 6.77 7.76 -14.68
C THR A 112 5.39 7.97 -14.05
N MET A 113 4.76 6.90 -13.56
CA MET A 113 3.50 6.95 -12.80
C MET A 113 3.69 7.57 -11.41
N GLY A 114 4.91 7.54 -10.86
CA GLY A 114 5.26 8.18 -9.58
C GLY A 114 5.92 7.28 -8.56
N ALA A 115 6.23 6.03 -8.91
CA ALA A 115 6.97 5.15 -8.04
C ALA A 115 8.38 5.70 -7.76
N THR A 116 8.78 5.71 -6.49
CA THR A 116 10.18 5.92 -6.11
C THR A 116 10.97 4.63 -6.28
N PHE A 117 10.37 3.52 -5.83
CA PHE A 117 10.97 2.18 -5.88
C PHE A 117 10.01 1.18 -6.52
N VAL A 118 10.57 0.17 -7.17
CA VAL A 118 9.81 -0.94 -7.76
C VAL A 118 10.46 -2.25 -7.33
N VAL A 119 9.67 -3.12 -6.72
CA VAL A 119 10.08 -4.44 -6.25
C VAL A 119 9.36 -5.49 -7.06
N PHE A 120 10.11 -6.21 -7.89
CA PHE A 120 9.58 -7.36 -8.62
C PHE A 120 9.71 -8.61 -7.76
N THR A 121 8.60 -9.15 -7.28
CA THR A 121 8.62 -10.34 -6.41
C THR A 121 7.40 -11.23 -6.64
N ASN A 122 7.63 -12.54 -6.60
CA ASN A 122 6.57 -13.55 -6.54
C ASN A 122 6.27 -13.99 -5.10
N CYS A 123 7.04 -13.50 -4.12
CA CYS A 123 6.84 -13.78 -2.71
C CYS A 123 5.69 -12.94 -2.16
N ASP A 124 4.78 -13.57 -1.45
CA ASP A 124 3.72 -12.85 -0.73
C ASP A 124 4.23 -12.24 0.57
N ASN A 125 5.25 -12.82 1.19
CA ASN A 125 5.82 -12.25 2.41
C ASN A 125 6.61 -10.97 2.09
N ILE A 126 6.03 -9.83 2.44
CA ILE A 126 6.61 -8.49 2.27
C ILE A 126 7.09 -7.85 3.58
N SER A 127 7.16 -8.61 4.68
CA SER A 127 7.63 -8.12 5.98
C SER A 127 9.05 -7.52 5.92
N PHE A 128 9.88 -7.97 4.98
CA PHE A 128 11.21 -7.39 4.74
C PHE A 128 11.18 -5.91 4.37
N LEU A 129 10.05 -5.37 3.91
CA LEU A 129 9.88 -3.93 3.65
C LEU A 129 9.68 -3.13 4.94
N PHE A 130 9.57 -3.79 6.11
CA PHE A 130 9.35 -3.17 7.41
C PHE A 130 10.52 -3.34 8.37
N LEU A 131 11.60 -3.99 7.91
CA LEU A 131 12.85 -4.10 8.67
C LEU A 131 13.65 -2.82 8.40
N GLU A 132 13.67 -1.91 9.38
CA GLU A 132 14.60 -0.76 9.47
C GLU A 132 15.67 -1.02 10.53
#